data_AF-L0DS81-F1
#
_entry.id   AF-L0DS81-F1
#
_cell.length_a   1.000
_cell.length_b   1.000
_cell.length_c   1.000
_cell.angle_alpha   90.00
_cell.angle_beta   90.00
_cell.angle_gamma   90.00
#
_symmetry.space_group_name_H-M   'P 1'
#
loop_
_entity.id
_entity.type
_entity.pdbx_description
1 polymer ?
#
loop_
_entity_poly.entity_id
_entity_poly.type
_entity_poly.pdbx_seq_one_letter_code
_entity_poly.pdbx_strand_id
1 'polypeptide(L)'
;MLQDRDTLARFFGLGRGPLAALPEVRADQYGIRAALPLKTGSIKFEIVFEARMTLDRPGPEDQIVGIATLAQVDLVATKLLANVDRWADDGVMSRDILDLAMLQPTPKTWSAAVQKAEDAYGAAVLQSLKKARARLLDDPQRLARCIEALQVSTPQALLYQRLKALP
;
A
#
# COMPACT_ATOMS: atom_id res chain seq x y z
N MET A 1 -9.37 24.54 -7.07
CA MET A 1 -10.75 24.01 -7.05
C MET A 1 -11.12 23.28 -5.74
N LEU A 2 -10.31 23.36 -4.66
CA LEU A 2 -10.61 22.82 -3.32
C LEU A 2 -10.49 23.92 -2.23
N GLN A 3 -10.93 25.14 -2.53
CA GLN A 3 -10.78 26.28 -1.62
C GLN A 3 -12.08 26.71 -0.94
N ASP A 4 -13.23 26.23 -1.43
CA ASP A 4 -14.52 26.54 -0.84
C ASP A 4 -14.82 25.58 0.33
N ARG A 5 -15.15 26.16 1.48
CA ARG A 5 -15.38 25.45 2.74
C ARG A 5 -16.62 24.56 2.66
N ASP A 6 -17.67 25.01 1.97
CA ASP A 6 -18.92 24.25 1.84
C ASP A 6 -18.74 23.05 0.91
N THR A 7 -18.01 23.22 -0.19
CA THR A 7 -17.62 22.13 -1.09
C THR A 7 -16.80 21.06 -0.36
N LEU A 8 -15.82 21.47 0.45
CA LEU A 8 -15.03 20.53 1.25
C LEU A 8 -15.88 19.82 2.31
N ALA A 9 -16.80 20.53 2.97
CA ALA A 9 -17.70 19.93 3.95
C ALA A 9 -18.60 18.86 3.31
N ARG A 10 -19.08 19.10 2.09
CA ARG A 10 -19.84 18.11 1.31
C ARG A 10 -18.99 16.93 0.87
N PHE A 11 -17.79 17.18 0.35
CA PHE A 11 -16.86 16.14 -0.09
C PHE A 11 -16.53 15.16 1.05
N PHE A 12 -16.20 15.69 2.23
CA PHE A 12 -15.91 14.88 3.40
C PHE A 12 -17.17 14.39 4.15
N GLY A 13 -18.37 14.76 3.70
CA GLY A 13 -19.63 14.35 4.32
C GLY A 13 -19.80 14.84 5.76
N LEU A 14 -19.30 16.04 6.10
CA LEU A 14 -19.38 16.60 7.44
C LEU A 14 -20.86 16.66 7.90
N GLY A 15 -21.15 16.15 9.09
CA GLY A 15 -22.50 16.04 9.64
C GLY A 15 -23.28 14.77 9.22
N ARG A 16 -22.73 13.94 8.32
CA ARG A 16 -23.33 12.64 7.91
C ARG A 16 -22.49 11.43 8.32
N GLY A 17 -21.32 11.66 8.91
CA GLY A 17 -20.34 10.64 9.28
C GLY A 17 -19.60 10.97 10.57
N PRO A 18 -18.51 10.24 10.87
CA PRO A 18 -17.83 10.32 12.16
C PRO A 18 -16.90 11.54 12.32
N LEU A 19 -16.76 12.37 11.28
CA LEU A 19 -15.89 13.54 11.31
C LEU A 19 -16.39 14.58 12.32
N ALA A 20 -15.49 15.04 13.18
CA ALA A 20 -15.77 16.02 14.22
C ALA A 20 -15.66 17.48 13.72
N ALA A 21 -14.87 17.71 12.68
CA ALA A 21 -14.66 19.02 12.07
C ALA A 21 -14.20 18.87 10.61
N LEU A 22 -14.15 19.99 9.89
CA LEU A 22 -13.56 20.01 8.56
C LEU A 22 -12.04 19.82 8.65
N PRO A 23 -11.44 18.87 7.91
CA PRO A 23 -10.00 18.68 7.93
C PRO A 23 -9.26 19.80 7.19
N GLU A 24 -8.03 20.09 7.63
CA GLU A 24 -7.09 20.90 6.84
C GLU A 24 -6.60 20.06 5.65
N VAL A 25 -6.76 20.60 4.44
CA VAL A 25 -6.39 19.93 3.19
C VAL A 25 -5.09 20.51 2.65
N ARG A 26 -4.12 19.64 2.37
CA ARG A 26 -2.89 19.97 1.64
C ARG A 26 -2.93 19.28 0.30
N ALA A 27 -2.82 20.05 -0.78
CA ALA A 27 -2.84 19.54 -2.14
C ALA A 27 -1.59 20.00 -2.89
N ASP A 28 -0.95 19.08 -3.60
CA ASP A 28 0.19 19.33 -4.46
C ASP A 28 0.05 18.53 -5.77
N GLN A 29 1.09 18.53 -6.60
CA GLN A 29 1.11 17.80 -7.88
C GLN A 29 1.02 16.27 -7.73
N TYR A 30 1.28 15.73 -6.54
CA TYR A 30 1.30 14.29 -6.29
C TYR A 30 0.04 13.79 -5.59
N GLY A 31 -0.78 14.69 -5.04
CA GLY A 31 -2.04 14.29 -4.45
C GLY A 31 -2.60 15.27 -3.41
N ILE A 32 -3.59 14.78 -2.68
CA ILE A 32 -4.33 15.49 -1.65
C ILE A 32 -4.14 14.73 -0.33
N ARG A 33 -3.82 15.44 0.75
CA ARG A 33 -3.56 14.87 2.07
C ARG A 33 -4.33 15.63 3.13
N ALA A 34 -4.89 14.90 4.08
CA ALA A 34 -5.65 15.45 5.19
C ALA A 34 -5.50 14.56 6.43
N ALA A 35 -5.53 15.17 7.61
CA ALA A 35 -5.80 14.46 8.86
C ALA A 35 -7.29 14.61 9.15
N LEU A 36 -8.06 13.52 9.04
CA LEU A 36 -9.49 13.50 9.27
C LEU A 36 -9.77 13.52 10.77
N PRO A 37 -10.32 14.62 11.32
CA PRO A 37 -10.53 14.72 12.76
C PRO A 37 -11.74 13.88 13.17
N LEU A 38 -11.55 13.01 14.16
CA LEU A 38 -12.57 12.20 14.80
C LEU A 38 -12.65 12.57 16.28
N LYS A 39 -13.71 12.13 16.96
CA LYS A 39 -13.81 12.31 18.42
C LYS A 39 -12.70 11.58 19.19
N THR A 40 -12.21 10.46 18.65
CA THR A 40 -11.24 9.56 19.30
C THR A 40 -9.81 9.74 18.79
N GLY A 41 -9.55 10.73 17.93
CA GLY A 41 -8.23 10.94 17.32
C GLY A 41 -8.34 11.44 15.90
N SER A 42 -7.44 11.01 15.03
CA SER A 42 -7.49 11.36 13.60
C SER A 42 -7.14 10.17 12.71
N ILE A 43 -7.70 10.15 11.51
CA ILE A 43 -7.32 9.21 10.45
C ILE A 43 -6.51 9.95 9.41
N LYS A 44 -5.32 9.42 9.07
CA LYS A 44 -4.56 9.91 7.93
C LYS A 44 -5.29 9.54 6.64
N PHE A 45 -5.57 10.53 5.79
CA PHE A 45 -6.25 10.36 4.52
C PHE A 45 -5.42 10.92 3.38
N GLU A 46 -5.32 10.16 2.29
CA GLU A 46 -4.57 10.55 1.09
C GLU A 46 -5.35 10.15 -0.17
N ILE A 47 -5.39 11.06 -1.14
CA ILE A 47 -5.74 10.77 -2.54
C ILE A 47 -4.45 10.93 -3.32
N VAL A 48 -3.97 9.85 -3.91
CA VAL A 48 -2.67 9.81 -4.58
C VAL A 48 -2.87 9.85 -6.09
N PHE A 49 -2.10 10.69 -6.76
CA PHE A 49 -1.95 10.62 -8.21
C PHE A 49 -0.83 9.63 -8.54
N GLU A 50 -1.22 8.42 -8.95
CA GLU A 50 -0.26 7.40 -9.40
C GLU A 50 0.05 7.59 -10.88
N ALA A 51 1.24 8.11 -11.16
CA ALA A 51 1.69 8.45 -12.52
C ALA A 51 2.56 7.35 -13.15
N ARG A 52 3.03 6.37 -12.37
CA ARG A 52 3.99 5.37 -12.84
C ARG A 52 3.32 4.25 -13.62
N MET A 53 2.05 3.99 -13.37
CA MET A 53 1.28 2.96 -14.05
C MET A 53 -0.19 3.36 -14.15
N THR A 54 -0.89 2.79 -15.13
CA THR A 54 -2.34 2.92 -15.20
C THR A 54 -2.98 1.91 -14.25
N LEU A 55 -3.82 2.41 -13.34
CA LEU A 55 -4.66 1.58 -12.47
C LEU A 55 -5.86 1.09 -13.27
N ASP A 56 -6.14 -0.21 -13.17
CA ASP A 56 -7.33 -0.82 -13.77
C ASP A 56 -8.57 -0.31 -13.07
N ARG A 57 -9.67 -0.26 -13.82
CA ARG A 57 -10.98 0.04 -13.24
C ARG A 57 -11.38 -1.14 -12.33
N PRO A 58 -11.70 -0.91 -11.05
CA PRO A 58 -12.16 -1.97 -10.15
C PRO A 58 -13.36 -2.72 -10.72
N GLY A 59 -13.30 -4.05 -10.70
CA GLY A 59 -14.38 -4.93 -11.07
C GLY A 59 -15.39 -5.16 -9.94
N PRO A 60 -16.48 -5.92 -10.19
CA PRO A 60 -17.49 -6.23 -9.17
C PRO A 60 -16.96 -6.98 -7.94
N GLU A 61 -15.86 -7.71 -8.09
CA GLU A 61 -15.19 -8.44 -7.00
C GLU A 61 -14.19 -7.57 -6.22
N ASP A 62 -13.80 -6.41 -6.78
CA ASP A 62 -12.85 -5.48 -6.17
C ASP A 62 -13.58 -4.50 -5.26
N GLN A 63 -14.26 -5.04 -4.25
CA GLN A 63 -15.00 -4.25 -3.28
C GLN A 63 -15.02 -4.88 -1.89
N ILE A 64 -14.97 -4.04 -0.87
CA ILE A 64 -15.14 -4.45 0.52
C ILE A 64 -16.29 -3.63 1.11
N VAL A 65 -17.38 -4.30 1.50
CA VAL A 65 -18.59 -3.65 2.05
C VAL A 65 -19.11 -2.55 1.13
N GLY A 66 -19.11 -2.79 -0.19
CA GLY A 66 -19.57 -1.83 -1.20
C GLY A 66 -18.61 -0.66 -1.49
N ILE A 67 -17.42 -0.66 -0.87
CA ILE A 67 -16.36 0.31 -1.17
C ILE A 67 -15.40 -0.32 -2.18
N ALA A 68 -15.23 0.33 -3.33
CA ALA A 68 -14.30 -0.12 -4.36
C ALA A 68 -12.86 -0.16 -3.83
N THR A 69 -12.15 -1.23 -4.16
CA THR A 69 -10.72 -1.41 -3.89
C THR A 69 -9.93 -1.41 -5.19
N LEU A 70 -8.61 -1.34 -5.12
CA LEU A 70 -7.79 -1.61 -6.29
C LEU A 70 -7.97 -3.07 -6.73
N ALA A 71 -7.88 -3.31 -8.04
CA ALA A 71 -7.77 -4.65 -8.58
C ALA A 71 -6.53 -5.34 -7.98
N GLN A 72 -6.60 -6.66 -7.77
CA GLN A 72 -5.51 -7.40 -7.11
C GLN A 72 -4.16 -7.23 -7.83
N VAL A 73 -4.17 -7.14 -9.17
CA VAL A 73 -2.96 -6.89 -9.98
C VAL A 73 -2.31 -5.55 -9.60
N ASP A 74 -3.10 -4.49 -9.40
CA ASP A 74 -2.60 -3.16 -9.06
C ASP A 74 -2.17 -3.06 -7.59
N LEU A 75 -2.81 -3.80 -6.68
CA LEU A 75 -2.31 -3.93 -5.30
C LEU A 75 -0.89 -4.50 -5.29
N VAL A 76 -0.65 -5.57 -6.05
CA VAL A 76 0.68 -6.20 -6.14
C VAL A 76 1.67 -5.28 -6.86
N ALA A 77 1.28 -4.68 -7.99
CA ALA A 77 2.16 -3.82 -8.76
C ALA A 77 2.60 -2.58 -7.98
N THR A 78 1.67 -1.91 -7.29
CA THR A 78 2.00 -0.74 -6.46
C THR A 78 2.90 -1.10 -5.27
N LYS A 79 2.75 -2.29 -4.68
CA LYS A 79 3.69 -2.80 -3.65
C LYS A 79 5.07 -3.10 -4.23
N LEU A 80 5.16 -3.66 -5.44
CA LEU A 80 6.42 -3.86 -6.13
C LEU A 80 7.14 -2.53 -6.41
N LEU A 81 6.44 -1.51 -6.90
CA LEU A 81 7.00 -0.18 -7.13
C LEU A 81 7.50 0.45 -5.82
N ALA A 82 6.68 0.39 -4.75
CA ALA A 82 7.09 0.88 -3.44
C ALA A 82 8.31 0.13 -2.89
N ASN A 83 8.41 -1.18 -3.11
CA ASN A 83 9.58 -1.97 -2.73
C ASN A 83 10.83 -1.51 -3.49
N VAL A 84 10.74 -1.26 -4.80
CA VAL A 84 11.87 -0.69 -5.57
C VAL A 84 12.36 0.61 -4.94
N ASP A 85 11.43 1.50 -4.59
CA ASP A 85 11.76 2.83 -4.05
C ASP A 85 12.50 2.77 -2.70
N ARG A 86 12.16 1.80 -1.83
CA ARG A 86 12.57 1.87 -0.40
C ARG A 86 12.91 0.56 0.29
N TRP A 87 13.16 -0.54 -0.43
CA TRP A 87 13.48 -1.83 0.19
C TRP A 87 14.70 -1.79 1.13
N ALA A 88 15.66 -0.91 0.84
CA ALA A 88 16.90 -0.78 1.60
C ALA A 88 16.74 0.06 2.89
N ASP A 89 15.66 0.84 2.98
CA ASP A 89 15.39 1.72 4.12
C ASP A 89 14.86 0.92 5.31
N ASP A 90 15.60 0.95 6.42
CA ASP A 90 15.21 0.27 7.65
C ASP A 90 14.02 0.93 8.33
N GLY A 91 13.77 2.23 8.09
CA GLY A 91 12.64 2.96 8.63
C GLY A 91 11.27 2.47 8.14
N VAL A 92 11.21 1.77 7.00
CA VAL A 92 9.96 1.23 6.46
C VAL A 92 9.64 -0.18 6.96
N MET A 93 10.51 -0.77 7.78
CA MET A 93 10.33 -2.11 8.38
C MET A 93 10.01 -3.19 7.35
N SER A 94 10.56 -3.08 6.14
CA SER A 94 10.34 -4.01 5.02
C SER A 94 8.85 -4.26 4.70
N ARG A 95 7.96 -3.32 5.02
CA ARG A 95 6.50 -3.51 4.95
C ARG A 95 6.00 -3.95 3.59
N ASP A 96 6.60 -3.45 2.49
CA ASP A 96 6.10 -3.72 1.15
C ASP A 96 6.29 -5.18 0.73
N ILE A 97 7.46 -5.78 1.01
CA ILE A 97 7.67 -7.21 0.74
C ILE A 97 6.88 -8.11 1.69
N LEU A 98 6.67 -7.67 2.95
CA LEU A 98 5.82 -8.40 3.89
C LEU A 98 4.36 -8.39 3.44
N ASP A 99 3.86 -7.24 2.96
CA ASP A 99 2.53 -7.13 2.36
C ASP A 99 2.40 -8.02 1.12
N LEU A 100 3.41 -8.06 0.24
CA LEU A 100 3.42 -8.98 -0.91
C LEU A 100 3.33 -10.44 -0.47
N ALA A 101 4.08 -10.83 0.57
CA ALA A 101 4.03 -12.18 1.14
C ALA A 101 2.64 -12.50 1.72
N MET A 102 1.94 -11.50 2.27
CA MET A 102 0.59 -11.65 2.82
C MET A 102 -0.49 -11.70 1.75
N LEU A 103 -0.33 -10.95 0.64
CA LEU A 103 -1.28 -10.92 -0.48
C LEU A 103 -1.42 -12.26 -1.20
N GLN A 104 -0.36 -13.09 -1.19
CA GLN A 104 -0.33 -14.43 -1.81
C GLN A 104 -0.98 -14.46 -3.20
N PRO A 105 -0.53 -13.61 -4.15
CA PRO A 105 -1.15 -13.52 -5.46
C PRO A 105 -1.00 -14.83 -6.24
N THR A 106 -1.97 -15.13 -7.10
CA THR A 106 -1.85 -16.26 -8.03
C THR A 106 -0.68 -16.02 -8.99
N PRO A 107 -0.09 -17.07 -9.60
CA PRO A 107 0.97 -16.90 -10.59
C PRO A 107 0.58 -15.98 -11.77
N LYS A 108 -0.69 -16.03 -12.19
CA LYS A 108 -1.24 -15.15 -13.22
C LYS A 108 -1.27 -13.68 -12.77
N THR A 109 -1.80 -13.42 -11.57
CA THR A 109 -1.83 -12.07 -10.97
C THR A 109 -0.42 -11.52 -10.81
N TRP A 110 0.51 -12.35 -10.32
CA TRP A 110 1.90 -11.98 -10.13
C TRP A 110 2.58 -11.58 -11.45
N SER A 111 2.47 -12.41 -12.48
CA SER A 111 3.07 -12.12 -13.78
C SER A 111 2.55 -10.82 -14.39
N ALA A 112 1.24 -10.56 -14.30
CA ALA A 112 0.66 -9.31 -14.80
C ALA A 112 1.13 -8.09 -13.98
N ALA A 113 1.22 -8.23 -12.65
CA ALA A 113 1.65 -7.15 -11.77
C ALA A 113 3.14 -6.83 -11.95
N VAL A 114 3.99 -7.85 -12.14
CA VAL A 114 5.40 -7.67 -12.48
C VAL A 114 5.53 -6.93 -13.80
N GLN A 115 4.81 -7.34 -14.85
CA GLN A 115 4.86 -6.64 -16.13
C GLN A 115 4.51 -5.16 -15.97
N LYS A 116 3.40 -4.85 -15.29
CA LYS A 116 2.99 -3.47 -14.99
C LYS A 116 4.06 -2.68 -14.22
N ALA A 117 4.72 -3.31 -13.25
CA ALA A 117 5.78 -2.65 -12.49
C ALA A 117 7.07 -2.48 -13.30
N GLU A 118 7.41 -3.45 -14.15
CA GLU A 118 8.57 -3.42 -15.03
C GLU A 118 8.43 -2.39 -16.16
N ASP A 119 7.20 -2.11 -16.62
CA ASP A 119 6.95 -1.01 -17.55
C ASP A 119 7.39 0.36 -16.97
N ALA A 120 7.36 0.51 -15.63
CA ALA A 120 7.80 1.71 -14.93
C ALA A 120 9.28 1.69 -14.50
N TYR A 121 9.76 0.57 -13.96
CA TYR A 121 11.09 0.48 -13.32
C TYR A 121 12.02 -0.60 -13.90
N GLY A 122 11.58 -1.32 -14.93
CA GLY A 122 12.33 -2.39 -15.57
C GLY A 122 12.82 -3.46 -14.60
N ALA A 123 13.99 -4.02 -14.88
CA ALA A 123 14.57 -5.12 -14.11
C ALA A 123 14.82 -4.80 -12.62
N ALA A 124 14.78 -3.53 -12.20
CA ALA A 124 14.92 -3.14 -10.80
C ALA A 124 13.82 -3.75 -9.92
N VAL A 125 12.64 -4.05 -10.49
CA VAL A 125 11.51 -4.68 -9.79
C VAL A 125 11.93 -6.01 -9.17
N LEU A 126 12.34 -6.98 -9.99
CA LEU A 126 12.70 -8.31 -9.50
C LEU A 126 14.04 -8.31 -8.75
N GLN A 127 14.97 -7.44 -9.13
CA GLN A 127 16.26 -7.30 -8.42
C GLN A 127 16.07 -6.79 -6.98
N SER A 128 15.24 -5.75 -6.79
CA SER A 128 14.95 -5.21 -5.46
C SER A 128 14.18 -6.21 -4.60
N LEU A 129 13.22 -6.91 -5.19
CA LEU A 129 12.47 -7.97 -4.52
C LEU A 129 13.38 -9.07 -4.01
N LYS A 130 14.30 -9.57 -4.85
CA LYS A 130 15.26 -10.61 -4.46
C LYS A 130 16.12 -10.17 -3.28
N LYS A 131 16.61 -8.93 -3.29
CA LYS A 131 17.43 -8.36 -2.21
C LYS A 131 16.62 -8.19 -0.92
N ALA A 132 15.42 -7.64 -1.02
CA ALA A 132 14.51 -7.48 0.11
C ALA A 132 14.15 -8.84 0.75
N ARG A 133 13.91 -9.86 -0.09
CA ARG A 133 13.61 -11.24 0.36
C ARG A 133 14.79 -11.84 1.09
N ALA A 134 15.99 -11.82 0.48
CA ALA A 134 17.21 -12.34 1.10
C ALA A 134 17.46 -11.67 2.46
N ARG A 135 17.32 -10.34 2.54
CA ARG A 135 17.51 -9.59 3.78
C ARG A 135 16.65 -10.05 4.95
N LEU A 136 15.43 -10.56 4.69
CA LEU A 136 14.55 -11.09 5.72
C LEU A 136 14.73 -12.59 5.97
N LEU A 137 15.11 -13.36 4.95
CA LEU A 137 15.33 -14.80 5.07
C LEU A 137 16.66 -15.14 5.75
N ASP A 138 17.68 -14.29 5.56
CA ASP A 138 19.03 -14.47 6.08
C ASP A 138 19.18 -13.91 7.51
N ASP A 139 18.26 -13.04 7.96
CA ASP A 139 18.22 -12.47 9.30
C ASP A 139 16.84 -12.66 9.97
N PRO A 140 16.63 -13.78 10.68
CA PRO A 140 15.40 -14.04 11.41
C PRO A 140 15.08 -13.01 12.51
N GLN A 141 16.09 -12.34 13.08
CA GLN A 141 15.88 -11.31 14.09
C GLN A 141 15.31 -10.03 13.45
N ARG A 142 15.78 -9.67 12.26
CA ARG A 142 15.17 -8.58 11.49
C ARG A 142 13.72 -8.85 11.17
N LEU A 143 13.39 -10.07 10.73
CA LEU A 143 12.00 -10.44 10.46
C LEU A 143 11.14 -10.29 11.72
N ALA A 144 11.62 -10.76 12.88
CA ALA A 144 10.93 -10.58 14.16
C ALA A 144 10.69 -9.10 14.50
N ARG A 145 11.72 -8.24 14.36
CA ARG A 145 11.58 -6.79 14.57
C ARG A 145 10.56 -6.15 13.64
N CYS A 146 10.52 -6.56 12.37
CA CYS A 146 9.53 -6.03 11.42
C CYS A 146 8.11 -6.47 11.79
N ILE A 147 7.92 -7.72 12.21
CA ILE A 147 6.62 -8.25 12.68
C ILE A 147 6.13 -7.46 13.89
N GLU A 148 7.00 -7.25 14.88
CA GLU A 148 6.67 -6.50 16.09
C GLU A 148 6.32 -5.03 15.77
N ALA A 149 7.19 -4.34 15.03
CA ALA A 149 7.00 -2.92 14.70
C ALA A 149 5.74 -2.67 13.86
N LEU A 150 5.40 -3.59 12.96
CA LEU A 150 4.20 -3.51 12.11
C LEU A 150 2.96 -4.14 12.76
N GLN A 151 3.08 -4.68 13.99
CA GLN A 151 2.00 -5.35 14.72
C GLN A 151 1.34 -6.48 13.90
N VAL A 152 2.15 -7.24 13.18
CA VAL A 152 1.68 -8.34 12.33
C VAL A 152 1.25 -9.51 13.22
N SER A 153 -0.01 -9.91 13.13
CA SER A 153 -0.57 -11.02 13.91
C SER A 153 -0.19 -12.41 13.39
N THR A 154 0.35 -12.49 12.17
CA THR A 154 0.75 -13.75 11.54
C THR A 154 2.02 -14.31 12.20
N PRO A 155 2.04 -15.61 12.58
CA PRO A 155 3.23 -16.21 13.17
C PRO A 155 4.46 -16.09 12.25
N GLN A 156 5.62 -15.80 12.84
CA GLN A 156 6.87 -15.61 12.10
C GLN A 156 7.21 -16.78 11.18
N ALA A 157 6.99 -18.02 11.61
CA ALA A 157 7.27 -19.20 10.78
C ALA A 157 6.39 -19.25 9.52
N LEU A 158 5.11 -18.88 9.61
CA LEU A 158 4.21 -18.83 8.45
C LEU A 158 4.59 -17.68 7.52
N LEU A 159 4.97 -16.52 8.07
CA LEU A 159 5.43 -15.39 7.25
C LEU A 159 6.75 -15.71 6.54
N TYR A 160 7.66 -16.40 7.21
CA TYR A 160 8.90 -16.92 6.61
C TYR A 160 8.62 -17.89 5.45
N GLN A 161 7.67 -18.80 5.61
CA GLN A 161 7.24 -19.70 4.52
C GLN A 161 6.66 -18.92 3.33
N ARG A 162 5.81 -17.92 3.58
CA ARG A 162 5.25 -17.06 2.53
C ARG A 162 6.33 -16.26 1.80
N LEU A 163 7.29 -15.71 2.52
CA LEU A 163 8.45 -15.02 1.94
C LEU A 163 9.27 -15.96 1.05
N LYS A 164 9.48 -17.22 1.46
CA LYS A 164 10.15 -18.23 0.61
C LYS A 164 9.34 -18.59 -0.63
N ALA A 165 8.02 -18.54 -0.55
CA ALA A 165 7.11 -18.89 -1.64
C ALA A 165 6.84 -17.72 -2.61
N LEU A 166 7.24 -16.49 -2.27
CA LEU A 166 7.21 -15.38 -3.23
C LEU A 166 8.05 -15.75 -4.47
N PRO A 167 7.55 -15.55 -5.70
CA PRO A 167 8.26 -15.91 -6.92
C PRO A 167 9.63 -15.21 -7.08
#